data_AF-A0A0V8M0M3-F1
#
_entry.id   AF-A0A0V8M0M3-F1
#
_cell.length_a   1.000
_cell.length_b   1.000
_cell.length_c   1.000
_cell.angle_alpha   90.00
_cell.angle_beta   90.00
_cell.angle_gamma   90.00
#
_symmetry.space_group_name_H-M   'P 1'
#
loop_
_entity.id
_entity.type
_entity.pdbx_description
1 polymer ?
#
loop_
_entity_poly.entity_id
_entity_poly.type
_entity_poly.pdbx_seq_one_letter_code
_entity_poly.pdbx_strand_id
1 'polypeptide(L)'
;MFNFTDMLSNPRAQEAMLKLMSQQMANFSPEQKQAIARVKAKVIKRARGLEITLGESDDPVVEKWISGFINSWGDLLPKILQSAGFTVDLYE
;
A
#
# COMPACT_ATOMS: atom_id res chain seq x y z
N MET A 1 -20.45 5.23 6.27
CA MET A 1 -19.64 3.99 6.15
C MET A 1 -18.70 4.16 4.97
N PHE A 2 -17.39 4.10 5.21
CA PHE A 2 -16.38 4.30 4.17
C PHE A 2 -16.13 2.95 3.50
N ASN A 3 -16.64 2.76 2.29
CA ASN A 3 -16.56 1.48 1.59
C ASN A 3 -15.32 1.48 0.69
N PHE A 4 -14.26 0.81 1.13
CA PHE A 4 -12.99 0.75 0.41
C PHE A 4 -13.13 0.13 -0.99
N THR A 5 -14.11 -0.77 -1.15
CA THR A 5 -14.52 -1.37 -2.43
C THR A 5 -15.03 -0.33 -3.42
N ASP A 6 -15.72 0.72 -2.95
CA ASP A 6 -16.15 1.83 -3.79
C ASP A 6 -14.97 2.76 -4.11
N MET A 7 -14.00 2.88 -3.20
CA MET A 7 -12.79 3.67 -3.45
C MET A 7 -11.88 3.06 -4.53
N LEU A 8 -11.77 1.74 -4.56
CA LEU A 8 -10.96 1.02 -5.55
C LEU A 8 -11.66 0.85 -6.90
N SER A 9 -13.00 0.93 -6.96
CA SER A 9 -13.79 0.76 -8.19
C SER A 9 -14.27 2.09 -8.81
N ASN A 10 -14.23 3.18 -8.05
CA ASN A 10 -14.62 4.52 -8.52
C ASN A 10 -13.41 5.31 -9.05
N PRO A 11 -13.41 5.73 -10.33
CA PRO A 11 -12.30 6.49 -10.92
C PRO A 11 -11.92 7.77 -10.16
N ARG A 12 -12.90 8.52 -9.62
CA ARG A 12 -12.63 9.75 -8.84
C ARG A 12 -11.94 9.45 -7.52
N ALA A 13 -12.25 8.31 -6.92
CA ALA A 13 -11.65 7.88 -5.67
C ALA A 13 -10.23 7.33 -5.89
N GLN A 14 -9.99 6.64 -7.01
CA GLN A 14 -8.65 6.27 -7.46
C GLN A 14 -7.77 7.50 -7.68
N GLU A 15 -8.28 8.54 -8.38
CA GLU A 15 -7.56 9.80 -8.59
C GLU A 15 -7.23 10.50 -7.27
N ALA A 16 -8.18 10.57 -6.34
CA ALA A 16 -7.94 11.16 -5.02
C ALA A 16 -6.85 10.39 -4.26
N MET A 17 -6.85 9.05 -4.32
CA MET A 17 -5.83 8.23 -3.69
C MET A 17 -4.45 8.40 -4.33
N LEU A 18 -4.38 8.42 -5.66
CA LEU A 18 -3.13 8.70 -6.39
C LEU A 18 -2.57 10.08 -6.01
N LYS A 19 -3.45 11.09 -5.87
CA LYS A 19 -3.05 12.43 -5.44
C LYS A 19 -2.48 12.41 -4.02
N LEU A 20 -3.12 11.73 -3.08
CA LEU A 20 -2.61 11.58 -1.71
C LEU A 20 -1.24 10.89 -1.68
N MET A 21 -1.07 9.83 -2.47
CA MET A 21 0.23 9.15 -2.60
C MET A 21 1.30 10.08 -3.19
N SER A 22 0.96 10.87 -4.21
CA SER A 22 1.89 11.84 -4.80
C SER A 22 2.30 12.95 -3.81
N GLN A 23 1.39 13.39 -2.95
CA GLN A 23 1.67 14.36 -1.88
C GLN A 23 2.59 13.76 -0.82
N GLN A 24 2.36 12.49 -0.45
CA GLN A 24 3.25 11.79 0.46
C GLN A 24 4.66 11.64 -0.13
N MET A 25 4.75 11.34 -1.44
CA MET A 25 6.01 11.30 -2.17
C MET A 25 6.70 12.67 -2.24
N ALA A 26 5.96 13.78 -2.25
CA ALA A 26 6.53 15.12 -2.28
C ALA A 26 7.40 15.43 -1.05
N ASN A 27 7.09 14.82 0.11
CA ASN A 27 7.79 15.04 1.38
C ASN A 27 9.18 14.40 1.45
N PHE A 28 9.53 13.50 0.53
CA PHE A 28 10.86 12.89 0.49
C PHE A 28 11.89 13.78 -0.20
N SER A 29 13.13 13.74 0.29
CA SER A 29 14.28 14.38 -0.37
C SER A 29 14.52 13.77 -1.76
N PRO A 30 15.27 14.45 -2.64
CA PRO A 30 15.68 13.87 -3.93
C PRO A 30 16.44 12.54 -3.77
N GLU A 31 17.33 12.40 -2.77
CA GLU A 31 18.04 11.14 -2.54
C GLU A 31 17.08 10.01 -2.12
N GLN A 32 16.14 10.31 -1.21
CA GLN A 32 15.15 9.35 -0.75
C GLN A 32 14.22 8.90 -1.88
N LYS A 33 13.82 9.82 -2.78
CA LYS A 33 13.05 9.47 -3.99
C LYS A 33 13.82 8.52 -4.91
N GLN A 34 15.13 8.72 -5.06
CA GLN A 34 15.98 7.79 -5.81
C GLN A 34 16.09 6.43 -5.11
N ALA A 35 16.20 6.41 -3.78
CA ALA A 35 16.20 5.17 -3.00
C ALA A 35 14.88 4.39 -3.14
N ILE A 36 13.73 5.08 -3.07
CA ILE A 36 12.42 4.47 -3.34
C ILE A 36 12.37 3.89 -4.76
N ALA A 37 12.89 4.59 -5.77
CA ALA A 37 12.90 4.11 -7.14
C ALA A 37 13.77 2.84 -7.36
N ARG A 38 14.72 2.55 -6.45
CA ARG A 38 15.51 1.30 -6.48
C ARG A 38 14.77 0.11 -5.86
N VAL A 39 13.75 0.37 -5.04
CA VAL A 39 12.94 -0.66 -4.39
C VAL A 39 12.06 -1.34 -5.44
N LYS A 40 12.30 -2.64 -5.67
CA LYS A 40 11.48 -3.43 -6.60
C LYS A 40 10.17 -3.83 -5.93
N ALA A 41 9.05 -3.42 -6.53
CA ALA A 41 7.73 -3.95 -6.20
C ALA A 41 7.36 -5.09 -7.14
N LYS A 42 6.94 -6.23 -6.59
CA LYS A 42 6.38 -7.36 -7.32
C LYS A 42 4.90 -7.45 -7.01
N VAL A 43 4.06 -7.50 -8.04
CA VAL A 43 2.61 -7.67 -7.91
C VAL A 43 2.20 -8.92 -8.67
N ILE A 44 1.59 -9.88 -7.98
CA ILE A 44 1.09 -11.11 -8.58
C ILE A 44 -0.43 -11.14 -8.45
N LYS A 45 -1.11 -11.09 -9.59
CA LYS A 45 -2.57 -11.27 -9.67
C LYS A 45 -2.89 -12.75 -9.87
N ARG A 46 -3.73 -13.30 -8.99
CA ARG A 46 -4.24 -14.68 -9.06
C ARG A 46 -5.75 -14.66 -9.31
N ALA A 47 -6.33 -15.83 -9.56
CA ALA A 47 -7.77 -15.95 -9.86
C ALA A 47 -8.69 -15.37 -8.75
N ARG A 48 -8.27 -15.47 -7.48
CA ARG A 48 -9.01 -14.95 -6.31
C ARG A 48 -8.10 -14.29 -5.28
N GLY A 49 -6.97 -13.73 -5.71
CA GLY A 49 -5.99 -13.17 -4.79
C GLY A 49 -5.05 -12.17 -5.44
N LEU A 50 -4.42 -11.38 -4.58
CA LEU A 50 -3.41 -10.39 -4.93
C LEU A 50 -2.26 -10.55 -3.94
N GLU A 51 -1.05 -10.66 -4.45
CA GLU A 51 0.18 -10.71 -3.65
C GLU A 51 1.05 -9.53 -4.03
N ILE A 52 1.52 -8.78 -3.03
CA ILE A 52 2.41 -7.63 -3.21
C ILE A 52 3.65 -7.90 -2.37
N THR A 53 4.82 -7.81 -2.99
CA THR A 53 6.11 -7.92 -2.31
C THR A 53 6.92 -6.67 -2.62
N LEU A 54 7.46 -6.03 -1.59
CA LEU A 54 8.38 -4.91 -1.72
C LEU A 54 9.79 -5.42 -1.37
N GLY A 55 10.78 -5.03 -2.17
CA GLY A 55 12.18 -5.27 -1.84
C GLY A 55 12.67 -4.33 -0.73
N GLU A 56 13.88 -4.62 -0.24
CA GLU A 56 14.57 -3.78 0.74
C GLU A 56 15.12 -2.49 0.11
N SER A 57 15.28 -1.46 0.94
CA SER A 57 15.96 -0.22 0.60
C SER A 57 17.30 -0.11 1.32
N ASP A 58 18.29 0.49 0.65
CA ASP A 58 19.59 0.85 1.24
C ASP A 58 19.54 2.17 2.03
N ASP A 59 18.45 2.93 1.93
CA ASP A 59 18.21 4.15 2.70
C ASP A 59 17.39 3.82 3.97
N PRO A 60 17.91 4.08 5.18
CA PRO A 60 17.22 3.74 6.43
C PRO A 60 15.86 4.43 6.63
N VAL A 61 15.68 5.63 6.07
CA VAL A 61 14.41 6.36 6.18
C VAL A 61 13.38 5.73 5.26
N VAL A 62 13.78 5.36 4.04
CA VAL A 62 12.91 4.66 3.10
C VAL A 62 12.56 3.26 3.60
N GLU A 63 13.52 2.52 4.16
CA GLU A 63 13.28 1.18 4.72
C GLU A 63 12.27 1.24 5.88
N LYS A 64 12.44 2.20 6.79
CA LYS A 64 11.48 2.45 7.87
C LYS A 64 10.10 2.81 7.34
N TRP A 65 10.04 3.60 6.28
CA TRP A 65 8.78 3.96 5.64
C TRP A 65 8.09 2.75 4.99
N ILE A 66 8.84 1.88 4.29
CA ILE A 66 8.32 0.63 3.70
C ILE A 66 7.76 -0.29 4.78
N SER A 67 8.54 -0.51 5.85
CA SER A 67 8.09 -1.30 7.01
C SER A 67 6.81 -0.73 7.62
N GLY A 68 6.75 0.60 7.82
CA GLY A 68 5.55 1.26 8.32
C GLY A 68 4.35 1.15 7.39
N PHE A 69 4.59 1.22 6.08
CA PHE A 69 3.56 1.02 5.05
C PHE A 69 3.00 -0.40 5.10
N ILE A 70 3.87 -1.42 5.11
CA ILE A 70 3.46 -2.84 5.17
C ILE A 70 2.63 -3.11 6.43
N ASN A 71 3.11 -2.67 7.60
CA ASN A 71 2.40 -2.86 8.86
C ASN A 71 1.03 -2.16 8.86
N SER A 72 0.97 -0.92 8.37
CA SER A 72 -0.28 -0.16 8.28
C SER A 72 -1.32 -0.87 7.39
N TRP A 73 -0.90 -1.41 6.25
CA TRP A 73 -1.79 -2.17 5.37
C TRP A 73 -2.14 -3.54 5.94
N GLY A 74 -1.20 -4.20 6.64
CA GLY A 74 -1.43 -5.44 7.38
C GLY A 74 -2.51 -5.30 8.44
N ASP A 75 -2.60 -4.15 9.12
CA ASP A 75 -3.64 -3.86 10.10
C ASP A 75 -4.96 -3.40 9.48
N LEU A 76 -4.90 -2.65 8.38
CA LEU A 76 -6.06 -1.99 7.78
C LEU A 76 -6.86 -2.93 6.87
N LEU A 77 -6.20 -3.74 6.03
CA LEU A 77 -6.88 -4.63 5.08
C LEU A 77 -7.80 -5.65 5.76
N PRO A 78 -7.40 -6.34 6.84
CA PRO A 78 -8.28 -7.26 7.55
C PRO A 78 -9.56 -6.59 8.04
N LYS A 79 -9.45 -5.38 8.61
CA LYS A 79 -10.60 -4.62 9.12
C LYS A 79 -11.55 -4.23 7.99
N ILE A 80 -11.01 -3.82 6.85
CA ILE A 80 -11.81 -3.52 5.65
C ILE A 80 -12.56 -4.77 5.19
N LEU A 81 -11.88 -5.91 5.05
CA LEU A 81 -12.49 -7.16 4.59
C LEU A 81 -13.55 -7.67 5.58
N GLN A 82 -13.27 -7.61 6.88
CA GLN A 82 -14.26 -7.92 7.92
C GLN A 82 -15.49 -7.01 7.84
N SER A 83 -15.30 -5.70 7.62
CA SER A 83 -16.42 -4.76 7.48
C SER A 83 -17.30 -5.03 6.25
N ALA A 84 -16.72 -5.65 5.22
CA ALA A 84 -17.45 -6.11 4.03
C ALA A 84 -18.10 -7.50 4.21
N GLY A 85 -17.95 -8.13 5.38
CA GLY A 85 -18.57 -9.41 5.73
C GLY A 85 -17.72 -10.65 5.45
N PHE A 86 -16.45 -10.49 5.09
CA PHE A 86 -15.54 -11.63 4.90
C PHE A 86 -15.04 -12.15 6.26
N THR A 87 -14.92 -13.48 6.38
CA THR A 87 -14.08 -14.08 7.42
C THR A 87 -12.62 -13.91 7.03
N VAL A 88 -11.78 -13.46 7.97
CA VAL A 88 -10.38 -13.14 7.70
C VAL A 88 -9.48 -13.95 8.60
N ASP A 89 -8.58 -14.70 7.98
CA ASP A 89 -7.42 -15.32 8.62
C ASP A 89 -6.19 -14.47 8.29
N LEU A 90 -5.54 -13.92 9.32
CA LEU A 90 -4.30 -13.14 9.20
C LEU A 90 -3.11 -14.01 9.62
N TYR A 91 -2.04 -13.97 8.82
CA TYR A 91 -0.80 -14.69 9.05
C TYR A 91 0.36 -13.70 9.04
N GLU A 92 1.31 -13.84 9.98
CA GLU A 92 2.52 -13.01 10.12
C GLU A 92 3.77 -13.73 9.61
#